data_AF-A0A6P0X7Q8-F1
#
_entry.id   AF-A0A6P0X7Q8-F1
#
_cell.length_a   1.000
_cell.length_b   1.000
_cell.length_c   1.000
_cell.angle_alpha   90.00
_cell.angle_beta   90.00
_cell.angle_gamma   90.00
#
_symmetry.space_group_name_H-M   'P 1'
#
loop_
_entity.id
_entity.type
_entity.pdbx_description
1 polymer ?
#
loop_
_entity_poly.entity_id
_entity_poly.type
_entity_poly.pdbx_seq_one_letter_code
_entity_poly.pdbx_strand_id
1 'polypeptide(L)'
;MNTPSHAVINLALISSQQSHPQDALPITIGAVLPDAPIFILYFWAKLVRRQTEQQIWSQTYELPFWQNLVATFHSLPLALILILVAHYWGWQQGELLCLSMVFHSLLDLP
;
A
#
# COMPACT_ATOMS: atom_id res chain seq x y z
N MET A 1 -0.26 11.79 -2.96
CA MET A 1 -0.12 10.50 -3.68
C MET A 1 1.01 10.62 -4.69
N ASN A 2 2.21 10.20 -4.27
CA ASN A 2 3.35 10.02 -5.16
C ASN A 2 3.63 8.52 -5.34
N THR A 3 2.56 7.73 -5.54
CA THR A 3 2.59 6.27 -5.74
C THR A 3 3.68 5.79 -6.71
N PRO A 4 3.88 6.41 -7.91
CA PRO A 4 4.98 6.00 -8.78
C PRO A 4 6.35 6.29 -8.18
N SER A 5 6.52 7.38 -7.43
CA SER A 5 7.78 7.71 -6.77
C SER A 5 8.09 6.75 -5.61
N HIS A 6 7.08 6.37 -4.82
CA HIS A 6 7.26 5.36 -3.75
C HIS A 6 7.61 4.00 -4.32
N ALA A 7 6.95 3.56 -5.40
CA ALA A 7 7.30 2.32 -6.09
C ALA A 7 8.73 2.32 -6.62
N VAL A 8 9.19 3.42 -7.22
CA VAL A 8 10.57 3.57 -7.72
C VAL A 8 11.57 3.59 -6.57
N ILE A 9 11.28 4.26 -5.45
CA ILE A 9 12.16 4.32 -4.28
C ILE A 9 12.22 2.97 -3.55
N ASN A 10 11.10 2.27 -3.38
CA ASN A 10 11.06 0.93 -2.79
C ASN A 10 11.86 -0.07 -3.63
N LEU A 11 11.69 -0.04 -4.95
CA LEU A 11 12.52 -0.82 -5.86
C LEU A 11 13.99 -0.43 -5.73
N ALA A 12 14.33 0.87 -5.75
CA ALA A 12 15.72 1.30 -5.68
C ALA A 12 16.43 0.91 -4.37
N LEU A 13 15.76 1.02 -3.23
CA LEU A 13 16.34 0.71 -1.92
C LEU A 13 16.41 -0.80 -1.68
N ILE A 14 15.31 -1.53 -1.89
CA ILE A 14 15.21 -2.94 -1.51
C ILE A 14 15.85 -3.85 -2.58
N SER A 15 15.70 -3.53 -3.88
CA SER A 15 16.36 -4.31 -4.95
C SER A 15 17.88 -4.10 -4.99
N SER A 16 18.41 -3.05 -4.35
CA SER A 16 19.86 -2.90 -4.17
C SER A 16 20.46 -3.87 -3.14
N GLN A 17 19.63 -4.44 -2.26
CA GLN A 17 20.03 -5.35 -1.18
C GLN A 17 19.63 -6.82 -1.44
N GLN A 18 18.65 -7.09 -2.32
CA GLN A 18 18.20 -8.44 -2.65
C GLN A 18 18.71 -8.92 -4.03
N SER A 19 19.40 -10.05 -4.04
CA SER A 19 20.10 -10.62 -5.21
C SER A 19 19.21 -11.40 -6.19
N HIS A 20 17.92 -11.61 -5.91
CA HIS A 20 17.05 -12.49 -6.70
C HIS A 20 15.87 -11.75 -7.36
N PRO A 21 15.66 -11.92 -8.69
CA PRO A 21 14.56 -11.27 -9.42
C PRO A 21 13.16 -11.61 -8.89
N GLN A 22 13.01 -12.73 -8.18
CA GLN A 22 11.75 -13.21 -7.63
C GLN A 22 11.25 -12.31 -6.49
N ASP A 23 12.15 -11.58 -5.81
CA ASP A 23 11.82 -10.69 -4.69
C ASP A 23 11.26 -9.35 -5.15
N ALA A 24 11.45 -8.98 -6.43
CA ALA A 24 10.94 -7.74 -7.00
C ALA A 24 9.41 -7.68 -7.07
N LEU A 25 8.75 -8.84 -7.23
CA LEU A 25 7.28 -8.92 -7.27
C LEU A 25 6.62 -8.56 -5.92
N PRO A 26 6.99 -9.19 -4.79
CA PRO A 26 6.48 -8.79 -3.47
C PRO A 26 6.72 -7.32 -3.14
N ILE A 27 7.89 -6.79 -3.51
CA ILE A 27 8.27 -5.40 -3.25
C ILE A 27 7.40 -4.44 -4.07
N THR A 28 7.24 -4.70 -5.37
CA THR A 28 6.39 -3.87 -6.24
C THR A 28 4.92 -3.91 -5.80
N ILE A 29 4.44 -5.10 -5.42
CA ILE A 29 3.09 -5.25 -4.87
C ILE A 29 2.97 -4.48 -3.55
N GLY A 30 3.90 -4.65 -2.60
CA GLY A 30 3.89 -3.95 -1.32
C GLY A 30 3.98 -2.43 -1.43
N ALA A 31 4.57 -1.90 -2.51
CA ALA A 31 4.63 -0.46 -2.77
C ALA A 31 3.33 0.12 -3.38
N VAL A 32 2.48 -0.71 -3.99
CA VAL A 32 1.22 -0.25 -4.62
C VAL A 32 0.00 -0.63 -3.79
N LEU A 33 0.09 -1.73 -3.03
CA LEU A 33 -1.01 -2.29 -2.25
C LEU A 33 -1.60 -1.30 -1.23
N PRO A 34 -0.82 -0.45 -0.51
CA PRO A 34 -1.38 0.53 0.40
C PRO A 34 -2.37 1.50 -0.27
N ASP A 35 -2.13 1.84 -1.54
CA ASP A 35 -2.94 2.78 -2.31
C ASP A 35 -4.12 2.11 -3.05
N ALA A 36 -4.16 0.77 -3.11
CA ALA A 36 -5.24 0.02 -3.75
C ALA A 36 -6.66 0.43 -3.29
N PRO A 37 -6.92 0.64 -1.99
CA PRO A 37 -8.19 1.20 -1.49
C PRO A 37 -8.64 2.47 -2.20
N ILE A 38 -7.71 3.41 -2.42
CA ILE A 38 -7.99 4.71 -3.04
C ILE A 38 -8.32 4.52 -4.52
N PHE A 39 -7.59 3.64 -5.21
CA PHE A 39 -7.91 3.30 -6.61
C PHE A 39 -9.29 2.66 -6.72
N ILE A 40 -9.63 1.70 -5.84
CA ILE A 40 -10.94 1.05 -5.83
C ILE A 40 -12.05 2.08 -5.57
N LEU A 41 -11.88 2.96 -4.57
CA LEU A 41 -12.80 4.07 -4.29
C LEU A 41 -13.02 4.91 -5.55
N TYR A 42 -11.93 5.36 -6.18
CA TYR A 42 -11.99 6.24 -7.33
C TYR A 42 -12.71 5.59 -8.52
N PHE A 43 -12.32 4.38 -8.91
CA PHE A 43 -12.94 3.68 -10.04
C PHE A 43 -14.41 3.34 -9.77
N TRP A 44 -14.73 2.84 -8.57
CA TRP A 44 -16.10 2.54 -8.20
C TRP A 44 -16.98 3.80 -8.18
N ALA A 45 -16.51 4.87 -7.54
CA ALA A 45 -17.28 6.10 -7.42
C ALA A 45 -17.45 6.82 -8.77
N LYS A 46 -16.44 6.78 -9.64
CA LYS A 46 -16.46 7.43 -10.95
C LYS A 46 -17.23 6.62 -12.00
N LEU A 47 -17.04 5.30 -12.07
CA LEU A 47 -17.67 4.47 -13.12
C LEU A 47 -19.07 3.99 -12.72
N VAL A 48 -19.26 3.55 -11.47
CA VAL A 48 -20.52 2.98 -11.01
C VAL A 48 -21.46 4.06 -10.48
N ARG A 49 -20.94 4.95 -9.62
CA ARG A 49 -21.76 6.00 -8.97
C ARG A 49 -21.80 7.31 -9.77
N ARG A 50 -20.96 7.45 -10.80
CA ARG A 50 -20.85 8.64 -11.68
C ARG A 50 -20.72 9.94 -10.89
N GLN A 51 -20.04 9.90 -9.75
CA GLN A 51 -19.82 11.06 -8.89
C GLN A 51 -18.78 11.99 -9.49
N THR A 52 -18.90 13.29 -9.22
CA THR A 52 -17.86 14.27 -9.56
C THR A 52 -16.65 14.11 -8.64
N GLU A 53 -15.47 14.54 -9.06
CA GLU A 53 -14.26 14.39 -8.24
C GLU A 53 -14.40 15.07 -6.88
N GLN A 54 -15.06 16.24 -6.85
CA GLN A 54 -15.37 16.92 -5.60
C GLN A 54 -16.21 16.04 -4.67
N GLN A 55 -17.26 15.37 -5.17
CA GLN A 55 -18.10 14.48 -4.37
C GLN A 55 -17.34 13.24 -3.87
N ILE A 56 -16.47 12.68 -4.71
CA ILE A 56 -15.65 11.53 -4.35
C ILE A 56 -14.79 11.86 -3.13
N TRP A 57 -14.04 12.96 -3.19
CA TRP A 57 -13.07 13.30 -2.16
C TRP A 57 -13.66 13.99 -0.93
N SER A 58 -14.75 14.74 -1.07
CA SER A 58 -15.35 15.47 0.07
C SER A 58 -16.47 14.73 0.80
N GLN A 59 -17.05 13.69 0.18
CA GLN A 59 -18.18 12.96 0.76
C GLN A 59 -17.90 11.46 0.82
N THR A 60 -17.61 10.84 -0.32
CA THR A 60 -17.49 9.38 -0.39
C THR A 60 -16.24 8.89 0.33
N TYR A 61 -15.10 9.56 0.14
CA TYR A 61 -13.85 9.26 0.83
C TYR A 61 -13.98 9.41 2.35
N GLU A 62 -14.73 10.42 2.80
CA GLU A 62 -14.97 10.70 4.22
C GLU A 62 -15.92 9.69 4.90
N LEU A 63 -16.52 8.77 4.16
CA LEU A 63 -17.35 7.73 4.77
C LEU A 63 -16.48 6.81 5.64
N PRO A 64 -16.95 6.42 6.84
CA PRO A 64 -16.18 5.59 7.77
C PRO A 64 -15.64 4.30 7.14
N PHE A 65 -16.40 3.69 6.22
CA PHE A 65 -15.96 2.49 5.51
C PHE A 65 -14.66 2.73 4.72
N TRP A 66 -14.60 3.78 3.91
CA TRP A 66 -13.45 4.06 3.05
C TRP A 66 -12.26 4.57 3.85
N GLN A 67 -12.48 5.46 4.81
CA GLN A 67 -11.44 5.90 5.76
C GLN A 67 -10.81 4.71 6.49
N ASN A 68 -11.63 3.81 7.06
CA ASN A 68 -11.11 2.65 7.79
C ASN A 68 -10.37 1.68 6.86
N LEU A 69 -10.83 1.50 5.63
CA LEU A 69 -10.19 0.62 4.66
C LEU A 69 -8.82 1.17 4.25
N VAL A 70 -8.72 2.46 3.92
CA VAL A 70 -7.45 3.13 3.62
C VAL A 70 -6.51 3.11 4.83
N ALA A 71 -7.02 3.41 6.02
CA ALA A 71 -6.24 3.41 7.26
C ALA A 71 -5.71 2.03 7.63
N THR A 72 -6.47 0.96 7.36
CA THR A 72 -6.03 -0.42 7.61
C THR A 72 -4.83 -0.77 6.74
N PHE A 73 -4.85 -0.38 5.46
CA PHE A 73 -3.77 -0.64 4.51
C PHE A 73 -2.50 0.19 4.78
N HIS A 74 -2.63 1.36 5.41
CA HIS A 74 -1.51 2.20 5.85
C HIS A 74 -1.15 2.00 7.34
N SER A 75 -1.75 1.01 8.01
CA SER A 75 -1.55 0.80 9.43
C SER A 75 -0.17 0.19 9.69
N LEU A 76 0.79 1.05 10.08
CA LEU A 76 2.13 0.63 10.50
C LEU A 76 2.10 -0.45 11.60
N PRO A 77 1.29 -0.34 12.68
CA PRO A 77 1.22 -1.41 13.68
C PRO A 77 0.78 -2.74 13.11
N LEU A 78 -0.19 -2.74 12.19
CA LEU A 78 -0.69 -3.96 11.56
C LEU A 78 0.37 -4.57 10.65
N ALA A 79 1.06 -3.75 9.84
CA ALA A 79 2.13 -4.20 8.96
C ALA A 79 3.30 -4.82 9.74
N LEU A 80 3.69 -4.22 10.89
CA LEU A 80 4.73 -4.78 11.76
C LEU A 80 4.34 -6.14 12.36
N ILE A 81 3.07 -6.30 12.78
CA ILE A 81 2.56 -7.60 13.27
C ILE A 81 2.62 -8.65 12.15
N LEU A 82 2.23 -8.29 10.93
CA LEU A 82 2.29 -9.19 9.77
C LEU A 82 3.72 -9.59 9.41
N ILE A 83 4.70 -8.69 9.57
CA ILE A 83 6.13 -9.00 9.43
C ILE A 83 6.55 -10.07 10.45
N LEU A 84 6.25 -9.87 11.73
CA LEU A 84 6.60 -10.84 12.79
C LEU A 84 5.98 -12.22 12.54
N VAL A 85 4.72 -12.22 12.09
CA VAL A 85 3.98 -13.41 11.72
C VAL A 85 4.61 -14.13 10.52
N ALA A 86 4.93 -13.40 9.45
CA ALA A 86 5.56 -13.96 8.26
C ALA A 86 6.96 -14.53 8.58
N HIS A 87 7.73 -13.81 9.40
CA HIS A 87 9.04 -14.24 9.87
C HIS A 87 8.95 -15.53 10.68
N TYR A 88 7.98 -15.63 11.61
CA TYR A 88 7.77 -16.83 12.43
C TYR A 88 7.47 -18.08 11.58
N TRP A 89 6.72 -17.93 10.49
CA TRP A 89 6.41 -19.02 9.56
C TRP A 89 7.45 -19.23 8.43
N GLY A 90 8.54 -18.44 8.41
CA GLY A 90 9.56 -18.52 7.36
C GLY A 90 9.07 -18.06 5.99
N TRP A 91 7.99 -17.28 5.93
CA TRP A 91 7.41 -16.80 4.67
C TRP A 91 8.11 -15.53 4.17
N GLN A 92 9.30 -15.72 3.59
CA GLN A 92 10.17 -14.63 3.12
C GLN A 92 9.47 -13.64 2.16
N GLN A 93 8.61 -14.14 1.27
CA GLN A 93 7.88 -13.29 0.32
C GLN A 93 6.84 -12.40 1.02
N GLY A 94 6.15 -12.92 2.04
CA GLY A 94 5.19 -12.16 2.84
C GLY A 94 5.87 -11.11 3.71
N GLU A 95 7.05 -11.43 4.25
CA GLU A 95 7.88 -10.50 5.00
C GLU A 95 8.31 -9.31 4.13
N LEU A 96 8.82 -9.56 2.92
CA LEU A 96 9.21 -8.52 1.96
C LEU A 96 8.04 -7.62 1.54
N LEU A 97 6.87 -8.21 1.31
CA LEU A 97 5.65 -7.46 0.98
C LEU A 97 5.29 -6.49 2.11
N CYS A 98 5.23 -6.99 3.36
CA CYS A 98 4.85 -6.16 4.50
C CYS A 98 5.90 -5.07 4.80
N LEU A 99 7.19 -5.40 4.63
CA LEU A 99 8.29 -4.46 4.81
C LEU A 99 8.22 -3.33 3.76
N SER A 100 7.89 -3.67 2.52
CA SER A 100 7.65 -2.67 1.47
C SER A 100 6.46 -1.76 1.76
N MET A 101 5.36 -2.29 2.34
CA MET A 101 4.23 -1.49 2.79
C MET A 101 4.59 -0.52 3.93
N VAL A 102 5.45 -0.95 4.86
CA VAL A 102 6.00 -0.09 5.93
C VAL A 102 6.80 1.05 5.32
N PHE A 103 7.69 0.77 4.36
CA PHE A 103 8.46 1.81 3.69
C PHE A 103 7.60 2.80 2.90
N HIS A 104 6.56 2.33 2.22
CA HIS A 104 5.59 3.20 1.56
C HIS A 104 4.94 4.17 2.57
N SER A 105 4.47 3.63 3.68
CA SER A 105 3.81 4.42 4.74
C SER A 105 4.76 5.38 5.45
N LEU A 106 6.06 5.03 5.56
CA LEU A 106 7.09 5.92 6.13
C LEU A 106 7.44 7.08 5.19
N LEU A 107 7.42 6.86 3.88
CA LEU A 107 7.67 7.91 2.87
C LEU A 107 6.52 8.92 2.76
N ASP A 108 5.33 8.56 3.27
CA ASP A 108 4.16 9.45 3.38
C ASP A 108 4.13 10.29 4.67
N LEU A 109 5.09 10.12 5.59
CA LEU A 109 5.21 10.98 6.78
C LEU A 109 5.82 12.36 6.40
N PRO A 110 5.33 13.47 7.00
CA PRO A 110 5.75 14.83 6.67
C PRO A 110 7.17 15.19 7.13
#